data_AF-A0A7S2AIT2-F1
#
_entry.id   AF-A0A7S2AIT2-F1
#
_cell.length_a   1.000
_cell.length_b   1.000
_cell.length_c   1.000
_cell.angle_alpha   90.00
_cell.angle_beta   90.00
_cell.angle_gamma   90.00
#
_symmetry.space_group_name_H-M   'P 1'
#
loop_
_entity.id
_entity.type
_entity.pdbx_description
1 polymer ?
#
loop_
_entity_poly.entity_id
_entity_poly.type
_entity_poly.pdbx_seq_one_letter_code
_entity_poly.pdbx_strand_id
1 'polypeptide(L)'
;RRTARLLHLLNIKESQRLISHHEHNWKRRVVELVKLVQSGQSIAVVSDAGTPAIADPGMHLVQACVASGLPVVPIPGPCAAVTALSAAGFPCDEFVFFGFLPRKPAQLEQKLNVIRSEPRTCIFYEAPHRVLTTFSRLAELTPDRECLVAR
;
A
#
# COMPACT_ATOMS: atom_id res chain seq x y z
N ARG A 1 -3.70 2.92 17.78
CA ARG A 1 -3.74 1.74 18.69
C ARG A 1 -2.63 0.73 18.36
N ARG A 2 -2.38 0.38 17.10
CA ARG A 2 -1.27 -0.52 16.71
C ARG A 2 0.11 0.13 16.83
N THR A 3 0.29 1.34 16.30
CA THR A 3 1.57 2.08 16.39
C THR A 3 2.02 2.31 17.83
N ALA A 4 1.15 2.83 18.70
CA ALA A 4 1.49 3.06 20.11
C ALA A 4 1.96 1.77 20.82
N ARG A 5 1.28 0.64 20.56
CA ARG A 5 1.70 -0.66 21.09
C ARG A 5 3.05 -1.10 20.53
N LEU A 6 3.31 -0.90 19.25
CA LEU A 6 4.60 -1.21 18.63
C LEU A 6 5.73 -0.39 19.25
N LEU A 7 5.53 0.93 19.41
CA LEU A 7 6.51 1.82 20.03
C LEU A 7 6.81 1.40 21.48
N HIS A 8 5.77 1.05 22.24
CA HIS A 8 5.92 0.53 23.60
C HIS A 8 6.76 -0.75 23.63
N LEU A 9 6.47 -1.73 22.77
CA LEU A 9 7.24 -2.98 22.68
C LEU A 9 8.71 -2.76 22.29
N LEU A 10 8.99 -1.71 21.50
CA LEU A 10 10.33 -1.34 21.09
C LEU A 10 11.04 -0.40 22.09
N ASN A 11 10.41 -0.11 23.24
CA ASN A 11 10.91 0.86 24.23
C ASN A 11 11.20 2.25 23.65
N ILE A 12 10.49 2.64 22.59
CA ILE A 12 10.54 4.00 22.05
C ILE A 12 9.61 4.85 22.92
N LYS A 13 10.21 5.79 23.66
CA LYS A 13 9.50 6.63 24.65
C LYS A 13 8.26 7.31 24.04
N GLU A 14 7.17 7.29 24.79
CA GLU A 14 5.88 7.91 24.44
C GLU A 14 5.88 9.44 24.38
N SER A 15 7.05 10.10 24.53
CA SER A 15 7.20 11.55 24.38
C SER A 15 6.98 12.03 22.93
N GLN A 16 6.76 11.14 21.98
CA GLN A 16 6.50 11.46 20.58
C GLN A 16 5.01 11.67 20.33
N ARG A 17 4.64 12.88 19.90
CA ARG A 17 3.26 13.23 19.52
C ARG A 17 2.80 12.35 18.33
N LEU A 18 1.85 11.45 18.57
CA LEU A 18 1.21 10.67 17.51
C LEU A 18 0.10 11.47 16.84
N ILE A 19 0.15 11.56 15.51
CA ILE A 19 -0.86 12.24 14.69
C ILE A 19 -1.52 11.22 13.77
N SER A 20 -2.85 11.10 13.83
CA SER A 20 -3.59 10.18 12.96
C SER A 20 -3.67 10.71 11.53
N HIS A 21 -3.25 9.89 10.56
CA HIS A 21 -3.30 10.15 9.12
C HIS A 21 -3.88 8.93 8.40
N HIS A 22 -5.06 9.08 7.80
CA HIS A 22 -5.82 7.99 7.17
C HIS A 22 -6.74 8.50 6.05
N GLU A 23 -7.36 7.60 5.30
CA GLU A 23 -8.14 7.89 4.08
C GLU A 23 -9.17 9.01 4.27
N HIS A 24 -9.87 9.02 5.41
CA HIS A 24 -10.91 10.03 5.66
C HIS A 24 -10.41 11.42 6.08
N ASN A 25 -9.13 11.57 6.47
CA ASN A 25 -8.61 12.83 7.00
C ASN A 25 -7.38 13.37 6.26
N TRP A 26 -6.87 12.64 5.26
CA TRP A 26 -5.57 12.93 4.65
C TRP A 26 -5.51 14.35 4.08
N LYS A 27 -6.58 14.84 3.45
CA LYS A 27 -6.61 16.19 2.85
C LYS A 27 -6.25 17.28 3.87
N ARG A 28 -6.83 17.20 5.06
CA ARG A 28 -6.54 18.15 6.15
C ARG A 28 -5.16 17.91 6.76
N ARG A 29 -4.82 16.63 6.99
CA ARG A 29 -3.58 16.25 7.68
C ARG A 29 -2.33 16.54 6.87
N VAL A 30 -2.36 16.37 5.55
CA VAL A 30 -1.22 16.70 4.68
C VAL A 30 -0.83 18.17 4.86
N VAL A 31 -1.80 19.09 4.85
CA VAL A 31 -1.53 20.54 5.02
C VAL A 31 -0.91 20.83 6.39
N GLU A 32 -1.41 20.20 7.46
CA GLU A 32 -0.87 20.35 8.81
C GLU A 32 0.56 19.81 8.92
N LEU A 33 0.81 18.60 8.41
CA LEU A 33 2.10 17.92 8.51
C LEU A 33 3.18 18.62 7.69
N VAL A 34 2.86 19.08 6.48
CA VAL A 34 3.81 19.85 5.65
C VAL A 34 4.26 21.13 6.36
N LYS A 35 3.34 21.85 7.01
CA LYS A 35 3.69 23.05 7.79
C LYS A 35 4.63 22.73 8.96
N LEU A 36 4.41 21.61 9.64
CA LEU A 36 5.30 21.17 10.72
C LEU A 36 6.71 20.90 10.19
N VAL A 37 6.84 20.22 9.05
CA VAL A 37 8.16 19.97 8.43
C VAL A 37 8.82 21.27 8.00
N GLN A 38 8.07 22.20 7.40
CA GLN A 38 8.56 23.54 7.04
C GLN A 38 9.05 24.34 8.25
N SER A 39 8.46 24.13 9.43
CA SER A 39 8.92 24.74 10.70
C SER A 39 10.16 24.08 11.30
N GLY A 40 10.78 23.13 10.59
CA GLY A 40 12.01 22.43 11.01
C GLY A 40 11.76 21.15 11.80
N GLN A 41 10.51 20.67 11.92
CA GLN A 41 10.24 19.40 12.61
C GLN A 41 10.54 18.20 11.71
N SER A 42 11.04 17.13 12.32
CA SER A 42 11.16 15.82 11.66
C SER A 42 9.93 14.97 11.96
N ILE A 43 9.37 14.34 10.93
CA ILE A 43 8.18 13.48 11.04
C ILE A 43 8.51 12.09 10.49
N ALA A 44 8.26 11.06 11.30
CA ALA A 44 8.25 9.68 10.84
C ALA A 44 6.83 9.29 10.42
N VAL A 45 6.69 8.69 9.25
CA VAL A 45 5.42 8.18 8.73
C VAL A 45 5.41 6.67 8.86
N VAL A 46 4.34 6.12 9.42
CA VAL A 46 4.14 4.68 9.58
C VAL A 46 2.72 4.31 9.14
N SER A 47 2.58 3.12 8.58
CA SER A 47 1.29 2.51 8.25
C SER A 47 0.92 1.45 9.31
N ASP A 48 -0.31 0.93 9.24
CA ASP A 48 -0.71 -0.19 10.13
C ASP A 48 0.09 -1.47 9.85
N ALA A 49 0.65 -1.62 8.64
CA ALA A 49 1.52 -2.73 8.24
C ALA A 49 2.30 -2.40 6.95
N GLY A 50 3.52 -2.93 6.84
CA GLY A 50 4.31 -2.90 5.61
C GLY A 50 5.04 -1.57 5.36
N THR A 51 5.16 -1.21 4.08
CA THR A 51 5.86 0.00 3.63
C THR A 51 4.86 1.16 3.49
N PRO A 52 5.00 2.25 4.26
CA PRO A 52 4.12 3.41 4.16
C PRO A 52 4.11 4.01 2.76
N ALA A 53 3.02 4.68 2.39
CA ALA A 53 2.76 5.28 1.08
C ALA A 53 2.52 4.29 -0.07
N ILE A 54 2.63 2.98 0.16
CA ILE A 54 2.30 1.95 -0.85
C ILE A 54 0.89 1.44 -0.59
N ALA A 55 -0.03 1.74 -1.51
CA ALA A 55 -1.46 1.43 -1.38
C ALA A 55 -2.10 1.99 -0.10
N ASP A 56 -1.62 3.15 0.39
CA ASP A 56 -2.14 3.82 1.57
C ASP A 56 -2.09 5.38 1.44
N PRO A 57 -2.74 6.13 2.35
CA PRO A 57 -2.84 7.59 2.28
C PRO A 57 -1.53 8.35 2.47
N GLY A 58 -0.44 7.69 2.86
CA GLY A 58 0.89 8.27 3.00
C GLY A 58 1.43 8.83 1.69
N MET A 59 0.97 8.30 0.54
CA MET A 59 1.36 8.79 -0.78
C MET A 59 1.08 10.28 -0.95
N HIS A 60 -0.04 10.77 -0.40
CA HIS A 60 -0.43 12.18 -0.53
C HIS A 60 0.48 13.11 0.27
N LEU A 61 0.99 12.64 1.40
CA LEU A 61 1.96 13.40 2.19
C LEU A 61 3.31 13.47 1.47
N VAL A 62 3.78 12.34 0.94
CA VAL A 62 5.03 12.28 0.16
C VAL A 62 4.94 13.21 -1.06
N GLN A 63 3.85 13.15 -1.81
CA GLN A 63 3.60 14.04 -2.96
C GLN A 63 3.68 15.53 -2.55
N ALA A 64 3.04 15.90 -1.45
CA ALA A 64 3.04 17.28 -0.98
C ALA A 64 4.43 17.74 -0.49
N CYS A 65 5.19 16.87 0.18
CA CYS A 65 6.57 17.15 0.56
C CYS A 65 7.46 17.38 -0.66
N VAL A 66 7.41 16.47 -1.65
CA VAL A 66 8.18 16.59 -2.90
C VAL A 66 7.82 17.88 -3.64
N ALA A 67 6.52 18.17 -3.80
CA ALA A 67 6.05 19.39 -4.45
C ALA A 67 6.48 20.67 -3.71
N SER A 68 6.76 20.58 -2.41
CA SER A 68 7.22 21.69 -1.58
C SER A 68 8.75 21.75 -1.43
N GLY A 69 9.50 20.90 -2.15
CA GLY A 69 10.96 20.81 -2.04
C GLY A 69 11.46 20.28 -0.68
N LEU A 70 10.61 19.60 0.09
CA LEU A 70 10.97 19.04 1.38
C LEU A 70 11.61 17.66 1.23
N PRO A 71 12.65 17.34 2.01
CA PRO A 71 13.32 16.06 1.93
C PRO A 71 12.39 14.92 2.38
N VAL A 72 12.41 13.83 1.62
CA VAL A 72 11.73 12.57 1.96
C VAL A 72 12.79 11.46 1.97
N VAL A 73 12.96 10.81 3.11
CA VAL A 73 13.97 9.77 3.30
C VAL A 73 13.26 8.41 3.44
N PRO A 74 13.31 7.53 2.42
CA PRO A 74 12.72 6.20 2.51
C PRO A 74 13.56 5.28 3.39
N ILE A 75 12.90 4.49 4.24
CA ILE A 75 13.53 3.45 5.05
C ILE A 75 13.12 2.09 4.48
N PRO A 76 14.07 1.21 4.10
CA PRO A 76 13.75 -0.12 3.61
C PRO A 76 13.03 -0.94 4.69
N GLY A 77 12.08 -1.77 4.29
CA GLY A 77 11.27 -2.53 5.24
C GLY A 77 10.32 -3.53 4.57
N PRO A 78 9.43 -4.16 5.36
CA PRO A 78 8.55 -5.20 4.88
C PRO A 78 7.56 -4.70 3.81
N CYS A 79 7.36 -5.50 2.76
CA CYS A 79 6.36 -5.26 1.73
C CYS A 79 5.70 -6.59 1.33
N ALA A 80 4.42 -6.77 1.65
CA ALA A 80 3.74 -8.05 1.47
C ALA A 80 3.75 -8.53 0.00
N ALA A 81 3.56 -7.62 -0.97
CA ALA A 81 3.62 -7.95 -2.39
C ALA A 81 4.99 -8.54 -2.80
N VAL A 82 6.08 -7.87 -2.42
CA VAL A 82 7.44 -8.31 -2.78
C VAL A 82 7.81 -9.59 -2.04
N THR A 83 7.46 -9.69 -0.75
CA THR A 83 7.69 -10.90 0.04
C THR A 83 6.94 -12.10 -0.55
N ALA A 84 5.67 -11.93 -0.95
CA ALA A 84 4.90 -12.99 -1.60
C ALA A 84 5.55 -13.41 -2.93
N LEU A 85 5.92 -12.45 -3.79
CA LEU A 85 6.56 -12.73 -5.07
C LEU A 85 7.87 -13.50 -4.92
N SER A 86 8.68 -13.18 -3.91
CA SER A 86 9.98 -13.83 -3.69
C SER A 86 9.89 -15.34 -3.41
N ALA A 87 8.72 -15.85 -3.04
CA ALA A 87 8.47 -17.26 -2.79
C ALA A 87 7.43 -17.88 -3.75
N ALA A 88 6.95 -17.13 -4.75
CA ALA A 88 5.83 -17.53 -5.59
C ALA A 88 6.21 -18.49 -6.73
N GLY A 89 7.49 -18.55 -7.12
CA GLY A 89 7.94 -19.31 -8.29
C GLY A 89 7.60 -18.66 -9.64
N PHE A 90 7.10 -17.43 -9.64
CA PHE A 90 6.81 -16.66 -10.86
C PHE A 90 7.97 -15.75 -11.27
N PRO A 91 8.08 -15.37 -12.56
CA PRO A 91 9.04 -14.37 -13.01
C PRO A 91 8.94 -13.09 -12.19
N CYS A 92 10.08 -12.57 -11.74
CA CYS A 92 10.14 -11.44 -10.82
C CYS A 92 11.08 -10.31 -11.26
N ASP A 93 11.73 -10.43 -12.41
CA ASP A 93 12.54 -9.36 -13.01
C ASP A 93 11.70 -8.13 -13.33
N GLU A 94 10.48 -8.35 -13.83
CA GLU A 94 9.47 -7.32 -14.06
C GLU A 94 8.10 -7.80 -13.56
N PHE A 95 7.45 -6.97 -12.73
CA PHE A 95 6.12 -7.26 -12.22
C PHE A 95 5.29 -5.98 -12.09
N VAL A 96 3.97 -6.14 -12.09
CA VAL A 96 3.02 -5.03 -11.95
C VAL A 96 2.24 -5.19 -10.66
N PHE A 97 2.36 -4.20 -9.78
CA PHE A 97 1.55 -4.11 -8.57
C PHE A 97 0.32 -3.24 -8.78
N PHE A 98 -0.86 -3.84 -8.66
CA PHE A 98 -2.16 -3.19 -8.90
C PHE A 98 -2.83 -2.65 -7.63
N GLY A 99 -2.23 -2.85 -6.44
CA GLY A 99 -2.84 -2.46 -5.17
C GLY A 99 -4.10 -3.27 -4.87
N PHE A 100 -5.08 -2.64 -4.21
CA PHE A 100 -6.39 -3.26 -3.97
C PHE A 100 -7.30 -3.19 -5.19
N LEU A 101 -7.97 -4.29 -5.50
CA LEU A 101 -8.94 -4.30 -6.60
C LEU A 101 -10.20 -3.47 -6.28
N PRO A 102 -10.76 -2.72 -7.25
CA PRO A 102 -11.94 -1.90 -7.05
C PRO A 102 -13.13 -2.71 -6.53
N ARG A 103 -13.96 -2.08 -5.69
CA ARG A 103 -15.16 -2.73 -5.12
C ARG A 103 -16.37 -2.67 -6.04
N LYS A 104 -16.47 -1.64 -6.89
CA LYS A 104 -17.61 -1.45 -7.79
C LYS A 104 -17.47 -2.43 -8.97
N PRO A 105 -18.52 -3.21 -9.30
CA PRO A 105 -18.44 -4.23 -10.35
C PRO A 105 -17.88 -3.71 -11.68
N ALA A 106 -18.41 -2.59 -12.20
CA ALA A 106 -17.92 -2.03 -13.47
C ALA A 106 -16.44 -1.64 -13.45
N GLN A 107 -15.94 -1.12 -12.33
CA GLN A 107 -14.52 -0.76 -12.18
C GLN A 107 -13.65 -2.00 -11.99
N LEU A 108 -14.18 -3.03 -11.32
CA LEU A 108 -13.51 -4.31 -11.19
C LEU A 108 -13.34 -4.96 -12.57
N GLU A 109 -14.38 -5.03 -13.40
CA GLU A 109 -14.31 -5.54 -14.77
C GLU A 109 -13.23 -4.84 -15.60
N GLN A 110 -13.23 -3.51 -15.58
CA GLN A 110 -12.21 -2.72 -16.29
C GLN A 110 -10.80 -3.08 -15.81
N LYS A 111 -10.60 -3.22 -14.50
CA LYS A 111 -9.31 -3.59 -13.92
C LYS A 111 -8.89 -5.01 -14.29
N LEU A 112 -9.81 -5.97 -14.24
CA LEU A 112 -9.55 -7.36 -14.61
C LEU A 112 -9.20 -7.50 -16.10
N ASN A 113 -9.83 -6.71 -16.97
CA ASN A 113 -9.47 -6.68 -18.40
C ASN A 113 -8.04 -6.14 -18.63
N VAL A 114 -7.62 -5.12 -17.88
CA VAL A 114 -6.21 -4.66 -17.91
C VAL A 114 -5.26 -5.75 -17.44
N ILE A 115 -5.58 -6.41 -16.32
CA ILE A 115 -4.78 -7.52 -15.78
C ILE A 115 -4.69 -8.67 -16.79
N ARG A 116 -5.80 -9.01 -17.46
CA ARG A 116 -5.84 -10.04 -18.50
C ARG A 116 -4.83 -9.78 -19.63
N SER A 117 -4.70 -8.53 -20.07
CA SER A 117 -3.76 -8.15 -21.13
C SER A 117 -2.32 -7.96 -20.68
N GLU A 118 -2.04 -8.01 -19.37
CA GLU A 118 -0.71 -7.78 -18.81
C GLU A 118 0.11 -9.09 -18.84
N PRO A 119 1.18 -9.17 -19.66
CA PRO A 119 2.00 -10.39 -19.77
C PRO A 119 2.89 -10.65 -18.56
N ARG A 120 3.23 -9.61 -17.77
CA ARG A 120 4.09 -9.75 -16.59
C ARG A 120 3.34 -10.37 -15.41
N THR A 121 4.10 -10.70 -14.36
CA THR A 121 3.52 -11.12 -13.09
C THR A 121 2.68 -10.00 -12.49
N CYS A 122 1.41 -10.28 -12.24
CA CYS A 122 0.46 -9.32 -11.66
C CYS A 122 0.27 -9.61 -10.18
N ILE A 123 0.44 -8.59 -9.34
CA ILE A 123 0.20 -8.68 -7.89
C ILE A 123 -0.89 -7.71 -7.51
N PHE A 124 -1.87 -8.17 -6.74
CA PHE A 124 -2.91 -7.33 -6.16
C PHE A 124 -3.25 -7.83 -4.75
N TYR A 125 -3.77 -6.92 -3.94
CA TYR A 125 -4.33 -7.23 -2.64
C TYR A 125 -5.84 -7.39 -2.74
N GLU A 126 -6.39 -8.28 -1.92
CA GLU A 126 -7.82 -8.52 -1.84
C GLU A 126 -8.28 -8.74 -0.40
N ALA A 127 -9.51 -8.29 -0.10
CA ALA A 127 -10.10 -8.55 1.20
C ALA A 127 -10.49 -10.03 1.33
N PRO A 128 -10.35 -10.67 2.50
CA PRO A 128 -10.60 -12.11 2.67
C PRO A 128 -11.97 -12.58 2.17
N HIS A 129 -13.02 -11.77 2.38
CA HIS A 129 -14.39 -12.09 1.96
C HIS A 129 -14.65 -11.90 0.46
N ARG A 130 -13.70 -11.36 -0.30
CA ARG A 130 -13.80 -11.12 -1.74
C ARG A 130 -12.95 -12.07 -2.59
N VAL A 131 -11.99 -12.77 -1.98
CA VAL A 131 -11.01 -13.61 -2.69
C VAL A 131 -11.71 -14.57 -3.65
N LEU A 132 -12.67 -15.36 -3.16
CA LEU A 132 -13.37 -16.34 -4.00
C LEU A 132 -14.08 -15.69 -5.19
N THR A 133 -14.83 -14.60 -4.96
CA THR A 133 -15.52 -13.87 -6.03
C THR A 133 -14.54 -13.34 -7.08
N THR A 134 -13.44 -12.73 -6.65
CA THR A 134 -12.42 -12.21 -7.57
C THR A 134 -11.79 -13.32 -8.40
N PHE A 135 -11.45 -14.46 -7.79
CA PHE A 135 -10.87 -15.60 -8.49
C PHE A 135 -11.85 -16.27 -9.46
N SER A 136 -13.13 -16.37 -9.12
CA SER A 136 -14.14 -16.87 -10.07
C SER A 136 -14.19 -16.02 -11.34
N ARG A 137 -14.13 -14.68 -11.21
CA ARG A 137 -14.11 -13.79 -12.38
C ARG A 137 -12.80 -13.88 -13.17
N LEU A 138 -11.66 -14.05 -12.50
CA LEU A 138 -10.38 -14.28 -13.18
C LEU A 138 -10.38 -15.62 -13.94
N ALA A 139 -10.94 -16.68 -13.36
CA ALA A 139 -11.04 -17.98 -14.03
C ALA A 139 -11.93 -17.92 -15.29
N GLU A 140 -13.00 -17.11 -15.29
CA GLU A 140 -13.81 -16.86 -16.49
C GLU A 140 -13.03 -16.10 -17.58
N LEU A 141 -12.18 -15.14 -17.20
CA LEU A 141 -11.48 -14.26 -18.14
C LEU A 141 -10.16 -14.85 -18.67
N THR A 142 -9.47 -15.62 -17.84
CA THR A 142 -8.15 -16.21 -18.09
C THR A 142 -8.05 -17.61 -17.46
N PRO A 143 -8.75 -18.62 -17.99
CA PRO A 143 -8.85 -19.94 -17.37
C PRO A 143 -7.50 -20.66 -17.23
N ASP A 144 -6.58 -20.43 -18.17
CA ASP A 144 -5.28 -21.12 -18.21
C ASP A 144 -4.16 -20.35 -17.49
N ARG A 145 -4.47 -19.20 -16.87
CA ARG A 145 -3.45 -18.37 -16.23
C ARG A 145 -3.15 -18.87 -14.82
N GLU A 146 -1.89 -19.22 -14.58
CA GLU A 146 -1.42 -19.60 -13.26
C GLU A 146 -1.63 -18.49 -12.23
N CYS A 147 -1.98 -18.89 -11.00
CA CYS A 147 -2.22 -17.97 -9.91
C CYS A 147 -1.78 -18.57 -8.57
N LEU A 148 -1.42 -17.69 -7.63
CA LEU A 148 -1.01 -18.06 -6.28
C LEU A 148 -1.68 -17.14 -5.26
N VAL A 149 -2.08 -17.70 -4.13
CA VAL A 149 -2.59 -16.94 -2.97
C VAL A 149 -1.58 -17.06 -1.84
N ALA A 150 -0.96 -15.93 -1.47
CA ALA A 150 -0.15 -15.83 -0.26
C ALA A 150 -1.06 -15.44 0.92
N ARG A 151 -1.16 -16.30 1.92
CA ARG A 151 -2.06 -16.16 3.09
C ARG A 151 -1.32 -16.35 4.40
#